data_AF-A0A0E9TC56-F1
#
_entry.id   AF-A0A0E9TC56-F1
#
_cell.length_a   1.000
_cell.length_b   1.000
_cell.length_c   1.000
_cell.angle_alpha   90.00
_cell.angle_beta   90.00
_cell.angle_gamma   90.00
#
_symmetry.space_group_name_H-M   'P 1'
#
loop_
_entity.id
_entity.type
_entity.pdbx_description
1 polymer ?
#
loop_
_entity_poly.entity_id
_entity_poly.type
_entity_poly.pdbx_seq_one_letter_code
_entity_poly.pdbx_strand_id
1 'polypeptide(L)' 'MLLFCPTCGNVLIVEEGQKCYRFACNTCPYVHNITRKVNNRKYPKLKEVDDVLGGAAA' A
#
# COMPACT_ATOMS: atom_id res chain seq x y z
N MET A 1 -0.56 -3.12 -2.00
CA MET A 1 0.19 -4.30 -1.54
C MET A 1 -0.79 -5.08 -0.69
N LEU A 2 -1.05 -6.33 -1.05
CA LEU A 2 -1.87 -7.22 -0.23
C LEU A 2 -0.91 -8.06 0.64
N LEU A 3 -1.19 -8.11 1.94
CA LEU A 3 -0.43 -8.91 2.90
C LEU A 3 -1.30 -10.09 3.30
N PHE A 4 -0.73 -11.29 3.28
CA PHE A 4 -1.44 -12.53 3.59
C PHE A 4 -0.94 -13.13 4.90
N CYS A 5 -1.86 -13.73 5.65
CA CYS A 5 -1.55 -14.42 6.88
C CYS A 5 -0.84 -15.75 6.59
N PRO A 6 0.30 -16.06 7.25
CA PRO A 6 1.04 -17.29 7.00
C PRO A 6 0.33 -18.56 7.48
N THR A 7 -0.69 -18.45 8.35
CA THR A 7 -1.39 -19.62 8.91
C THR A 7 -2.65 -19.99 8.14
N CYS A 8 -3.43 -19.01 7.69
CA CYS A 8 -4.72 -19.26 7.02
C CYS A 8 -4.80 -18.71 5.58
N GLY A 9 -3.76 -18.04 5.08
CA GLY A 9 -3.75 -17.50 3.71
C GLY A 9 -4.70 -16.32 3.47
N ASN A 10 -5.45 -15.88 4.49
CA ASN A 10 -6.37 -14.76 4.37
C ASN A 10 -5.66 -13.40 4.39
N VAL A 11 -6.34 -12.40 3.84
CA VAL A 11 -5.84 -11.02 3.79
C VAL A 11 -5.77 -10.44 5.22
N LEU A 12 -4.63 -9.82 5.51
CA LEU A 12 -4.40 -9.09 6.76
C LEU A 12 -4.98 -7.67 6.65
N ILE A 13 -5.66 -7.23 7.70
CA ILE A 13 -6.24 -5.89 7.83
C ILE A 13 -5.43 -5.10 8.86
N VAL A 14 -5.32 -3.79 8.64
CA VAL A 14 -4.68 -2.90 9.62
C VAL A 14 -5.68 -2.55 10.70
N GLU A 15 -5.34 -2.84 11.95
CA GLU A 15 -6.12 -2.50 13.13
C GLU A 15 -5.27 -1.68 14.12
N GLU A 16 -5.93 -0.86 14.93
CA GLU A 16 -5.30 -0.09 15.99
C GLU A 16 -5.21 -0.94 17.27
N GLY A 17 -4.00 -1.21 17.75
CA GLY A 17 -3.77 -1.83 19.05
C GLY A 17 -3.44 -0.80 20.12
N GLN A 18 -3.49 -1.20 21.40
CA GLN A 18 -3.23 -0.32 22.56
C GLN A 18 -1.90 0.46 22.55
N LYS A 19 -0.90 0.00 21.79
CA LYS A 19 0.45 0.62 21.77
C LYS A 19 0.95 0.95 20.36
N CYS A 20 0.52 0.19 19.35
CA CYS A 20 0.96 0.33 17.96
C CYS A 20 -0.15 -0.18 17.02
N TYR A 21 -0.11 0.26 15.77
CA TYR A 21 -0.87 -0.36 14.68
C TYR A 21 -0.38 -1.80 14.43
N ARG A 22 -1.33 -2.68 14.10
CA ARG A 22 -1.10 -4.12 13.93
C ARG A 22 -1.77 -4.60 12.65
N PHE A 23 -1.13 -5.54 11.95
CA PHE A 23 -1.77 -6.32 10.91
C PHE A 23 -2.43 -7.54 11.57
N ALA A 24 -3.76 -7.56 11.60
CA ALA A 24 -4.55 -8.63 12.19
C ALA A 24 -5.25 -9.43 11.09
N CYS A 25 -5.46 -10.73 11.33
CA CYS A 25 -6.31 -11.54 10.48
C CYS A 25 -7.71 -11.68 11.10
N ASN A 26 -8.76 -11.57 10.28
CA ASN A 26 -10.14 -11.69 10.77
C ASN A 26 -10.53 -13.13 11.14
N THR A 27 -9.79 -14.12 10.66
CA THR A 27 -10.16 -15.55 10.79
C THR A 27 -9.28 -16.32 11.77
N CYS A 28 -8.11 -15.79 12.13
CA CYS A 28 -7.18 -16.44 13.03
C CYS A 28 -6.53 -15.41 13.96
N PRO A 29 -6.02 -15.81 15.15
CA PRO A 29 -5.43 -14.89 16.12
C PRO A 29 -4.04 -14.38 15.72
N TYR A 30 -3.66 -14.47 14.44
CA TYR A 30 -2.38 -13.98 13.96
C TYR A 30 -2.40 -12.45 13.93
N VAL A 31 -1.46 -11.87 14.66
CA VAL A 31 -1.24 -10.43 14.71
C VAL A 31 0.23 -10.11 14.48
N HIS A 32 0.50 -9.10 13.67
CA HIS A 32 1.85 -8.61 13.42
C HIS A 32 1.94 -7.11 13.71
N ASN A 33 2.75 -6.74 14.70
CA ASN A 33 2.89 -5.34 15.12
C ASN A 33 3.77 -4.57 14.13
N ILE A 34 3.31 -3.38 13.71
CA ILE A 34 4.07 -2.50 12.82
C ILE A 34 5.16 -1.81 13.65
N THR A 35 6.38 -2.33 13.59
CA THR A 35 7.55 -1.82 14.35
C THR A 35 8.35 -0.77 13.59
N ARG A 36 8.18 -0.70 12.27
CA ARG A 36 8.97 0.17 11.37
C ARG A 36 8.05 0.83 10.35
N LYS A 37 8.50 1.93 9.76
CA LYS A 37 7.78 2.63 8.70
C LYS A 37 7.71 1.75 7.45
N VAL A 38 6.49 1.35 7.09
CA VAL A 38 6.19 0.61 5.84
C VAL A 38 5.54 1.58 4.86
N ASN A 39 6.03 1.66 3.62
CA ASN A 39 5.44 2.46 2.57
C ASN A 39 5.25 1.63 1.30
N ASN A 40 4.22 1.96 0.53
CA ASN A 40 4.00 1.40 -0.79
C ASN A 40 3.70 2.54 -1.74
N ARG A 41 4.53 2.72 -2.76
CA ARG A 41 4.38 3.80 -3.75
C ARG A 41 4.02 3.17 -5.08
N LYS A 42 2.89 3.61 -5.64
CA LYS A 42 2.61 3.40 -7.06
C LYS A 42 3.07 4.65 -7.79
N TYR A 43 3.98 4.49 -8.74
CA TYR A 43 4.38 5.55 -9.66
C TYR A 43 3.49 5.45 -10.90
N PRO A 44 2.42 6.27 -11.00
CA PRO A 44 1.58 6.28 -12.20
C PRO A 44 2.40 6.83 -13.37
N LYS A 45 2.09 6.34 -14.58
CA LYS A 45 2.54 7.02 -15.80
C LYS A 45 1.81 8.34 -15.87
N LEU A 46 2.58 9.43 -15.95
CA LEU A 46 2.03 10.75 -16.26
C LEU A 46 1.44 10.68 -17.66
N LYS A 47 0.39 11.47 -17.91
CA LYS A 47 -0.13 11.65 -19.27
C LYS A 47 1.00 12.19 -20.15
N GLU A 48 1.03 11.76 -21.40
CA GLU A 48 1.94 12.32 -22.39
C GLU A 48 1.77 13.84 -22.42
N VAL A 49 2.88 14.55 -22.27
CA VAL A 49 2.89 16.00 -22.46
C VAL A 49 2.87 16.19 -23.97
N ASP A 50 1.67 16.22 -24.55
CA ASP A 50 1.47 16.73 -25.91
C ASP A 50 2.10 18.13 -25.99
N ASP A 51 2.76 18.43 -27.11
CA ASP A 51 3.65 19.57 -27.33
C ASP A 51 3.09 20.92 -26.81
N VAL A 52 3.27 21.23 -25.53
CA VAL A 52 3.10 22.59 -24.98
C VAL A 52 4.19 23.53 -25.58
N LEU A 53 5.13 22.97 -26.32
CA LEU A 53 6.15 23.67 -27.11
C LEU A 53 5.91 23.56 -28.63
N GLY A 54 4.67 23.29 -29.07
CA GLY A 54 4.25 23.48 -30.46
C GLY A 54 4.04 24.95 -30.85
N GLY A 55 4.86 25.85 -30.32
CA GLY A 55 4.99 27.23 -30.79
C GLY A 55 6.06 27.31 -31.87
N ALA A 56 5.86 26.63 -33.00
CA ALA A 56 6.73 26.75 -34.18
C ALA A 56 5.98 26.39 -35.47
N ALA A 57 4.88 27.06 -35.73
CA ALA A 57 4.29 27.22 -37.07
C ALA A 57 3.67 28.63 -37.07
N ALA A 58 4.05 29.57 -37.94
CA ALA A 58 3.99 29.47 -39.40
C ALA A 58 2.55 29.22 -39.87
#